data_AF-H2KSI0-F1
#
_entry.id   AF-H2KSI0-F1
#
_cell.length_a   1.000
_cell.length_b   1.000
_cell.length_c   1.000
_cell.angle_alpha   90.00
_cell.angle_beta   90.00
_cell.angle_gamma   90.00
#
_symmetry.space_group_name_H-M   'P 1'
#
loop_
_entity.id
_entity.type
_entity.pdbx_description
1 polymer ?
#
loop_
_entity_poly.entity_id
_entity_poly.type
_entity_poly.pdbx_seq_one_letter_code
_entity_poly.pdbx_strand_id
1 'polypeptide(L)'
;MVVSDPAKYAHKYDGRVKTLNFECDVTHPVEQVYFTVEILQTSTSIVFGRMDDEQRSADDFKLLKDFIQETTERLSLRSSLLERNLGVAGKWPDDAFFAKKDSSLKKNTAFVKKVRNFLDSQKENILAEFEVLNLSKYVEELATAIVEAKIKITDIPFILKLCSAMHQRYADFSCHFLDAWKKVFASYKDIKHANLSKLRVDLALFADLNTIGVFREAEAMRLLASQLTALTNGDMENFTHIGIICSFCRHCSDDWIGLIPRRIRMLSSEFGLEIPRSTFMPAERQAKCRGLFHDYLAGARIHLQTMVKEARRIVAGNRDQLENRGEVSEERQDRADQLVTSCRKFHESLTTLADLLDSDPPPDFSSMIKEDLKASCSDSAEPDQEEPGVSSQLFEDEDTRLFYESLPDIRAMVPGILYKESEQTKPDAGREKHDDSDGTGPEGIIFSLQFIVSY
;
A
#
# COMPACT_ATOMS: atom_id res chain seq x y z
N MET A 1 -44.74 -25.51 26.08
CA MET A 1 -45.09 -26.84 25.53
C MET A 1 -45.29 -26.62 24.04
N VAL A 2 -44.52 -27.13 23.08
CA VAL A 2 -43.58 -28.26 23.04
C VAL A 2 -42.39 -27.86 22.15
N VAL A 3 -41.20 -28.28 22.57
CA VAL A 3 -39.91 -28.20 21.86
C VAL A 3 -39.86 -29.28 20.78
N SER A 4 -39.28 -29.00 19.60
CA SER A 4 -38.67 -30.02 18.74
C SER A 4 -37.58 -29.40 17.86
N ASP A 5 -36.37 -29.87 18.08
CA ASP A 5 -35.08 -29.57 17.45
C ASP A 5 -34.95 -30.24 16.06
N PRO A 6 -34.28 -29.61 15.08
CA PRO A 6 -33.60 -30.40 14.06
C PRO A 6 -32.17 -29.91 13.78
N ALA A 7 -31.25 -30.22 14.68
CA ALA A 7 -29.90 -30.64 14.30
C ALA A 7 -29.98 -31.92 13.44
N LYS A 8 -30.19 -31.76 12.12
CA LYS A 8 -30.05 -32.85 11.12
C LYS A 8 -30.13 -32.34 9.68
N TYR A 9 -29.17 -31.53 9.21
CA TYR A 9 -28.77 -31.47 7.78
C TYR A 9 -27.39 -30.82 7.67
N ALA A 10 -26.38 -31.51 8.21
CA ALA A 10 -25.00 -31.29 7.80
C ALA A 10 -24.75 -32.18 6.58
N HIS A 11 -24.79 -31.61 5.36
CA HIS A 11 -24.21 -32.24 4.18
C HIS A 11 -23.14 -31.34 3.58
N LYS A 12 -21.93 -31.89 3.58
CA LYS A 12 -20.69 -31.45 2.94
C LYS A 12 -20.93 -30.65 1.65
N TYR A 13 -20.38 -29.44 1.62
CA TYR A 13 -19.93 -28.82 0.37
C TYR A 13 -18.79 -29.68 -0.19
N ASP A 14 -19.04 -30.37 -1.29
CA ASP A 14 -18.02 -30.96 -2.15
C ASP A 14 -18.05 -30.20 -3.48
N GLY A 15 -16.93 -29.55 -3.82
CA GLY A 15 -16.80 -28.75 -5.02
C GLY A 15 -16.77 -29.65 -6.26
N ARG A 16 -17.78 -29.54 -7.12
CA ARG A 16 -17.70 -30.00 -8.52
C ARG A 16 -18.47 -29.05 -9.42
N VAL A 17 -17.75 -28.54 -10.42
CA VAL A 17 -18.23 -27.83 -11.60
C VAL A 17 -19.35 -28.67 -12.25
N LYS A 18 -20.53 -28.08 -12.45
CA LYS A 18 -21.58 -28.69 -13.29
C LYS A 18 -21.35 -28.27 -14.74
N THR A 19 -20.83 -29.20 -15.54
CA THR A 19 -20.92 -29.15 -16.99
C THR A 19 -22.38 -29.42 -17.38
N LEU A 20 -23.05 -28.48 -18.04
CA LEU A 20 -24.35 -28.70 -18.65
C LEU A 20 -24.12 -29.25 -20.07
N ASN A 21 -24.34 -30.55 -20.24
CA ASN A 21 -24.44 -31.17 -21.57
C ASN A 21 -25.89 -31.02 -22.06
N PHE A 22 -26.05 -30.51 -23.27
CA PHE A 22 -27.32 -30.55 -23.99
C PHE A 22 -27.27 -31.68 -25.01
N GLU A 23 -28.08 -32.72 -24.82
CA GLU A 23 -28.44 -33.66 -25.87
C GLU A 23 -29.56 -33.04 -26.72
N CYS A 24 -29.30 -32.86 -28.01
CA CYS A 24 -30.32 -32.47 -28.98
C CYS A 24 -30.56 -33.67 -29.89
N ASP A 25 -31.69 -34.35 -29.68
CA ASP A 25 -32.16 -35.44 -30.53
C ASP A 25 -32.95 -34.82 -31.70
N VAL A 26 -32.37 -34.85 -32.90
CA VAL A 26 -32.95 -34.23 -34.09
C VAL A 26 -33.78 -35.26 -34.84
N THR A 27 -35.10 -35.16 -34.70
CA THR A 27 -36.02 -35.74 -35.68
C THR A 27 -37.00 -34.66 -36.15
N HIS A 28 -36.84 -34.28 -37.43
CA HIS A 28 -37.76 -33.53 -38.32
C HIS A 28 -37.28 -32.10 -38.74
N PRO A 29 -37.52 -31.73 -40.02
CA PRO A 29 -36.93 -30.56 -40.64
C PRO A 29 -37.62 -29.27 -40.23
N VAL A 30 -36.83 -28.19 -40.24
CA VAL A 30 -37.14 -26.86 -39.71
C VAL A 30 -38.21 -26.16 -40.55
N GLU A 31 -39.42 -26.01 -40.00
CA GLU A 31 -40.26 -24.85 -40.26
C GLU A 31 -40.23 -23.95 -39.03
N GLN A 32 -40.18 -22.65 -39.28
CA GLN A 32 -39.98 -21.56 -38.33
C GLN A 32 -40.82 -21.68 -37.06
N VAL A 33 -40.19 -21.93 -35.91
CA VAL A 33 -40.80 -21.65 -34.61
C VAL A 33 -40.44 -20.22 -34.23
N TYR A 34 -41.42 -19.32 -34.31
CA TYR A 34 -41.35 -18.00 -33.70
C TYR A 34 -41.27 -18.17 -32.18
N PHE A 35 -40.09 -17.93 -31.60
CA PHE A 35 -39.97 -17.77 -30.15
C PHE A 35 -40.32 -16.33 -29.80
N THR A 36 -41.54 -16.13 -29.30
CA THR A 36 -41.92 -14.91 -28.58
C THR A 36 -41.13 -14.90 -27.27
N VAL A 37 -40.05 -14.12 -27.22
CA VAL A 37 -39.37 -13.82 -25.95
C VAL A 37 -40.17 -12.73 -25.26
N GLU A 38 -41.03 -13.11 -24.31
CA GLU A 38 -41.50 -12.18 -23.29
C GLU A 38 -40.29 -11.78 -22.44
N ILE A 39 -39.72 -10.61 -22.73
CA ILE A 39 -38.74 -9.96 -21.86
C ILE A 39 -39.50 -9.51 -20.62
N LEU A 40 -39.50 -10.34 -19.57
CA LEU A 40 -39.71 -9.83 -18.22
C LEU A 40 -38.52 -8.92 -17.90
N GLN A 41 -38.79 -7.62 -17.85
CA GLN A 41 -37.91 -6.57 -17.37
C GLN A 41 -37.49 -6.89 -15.92
N THR A 42 -36.39 -7.62 -15.75
CA THR A 42 -35.66 -7.68 -14.48
C THR A 42 -34.21 -7.34 -14.74
N SER A 43 -33.88 -6.10 -14.39
CA SER A 43 -32.59 -5.45 -14.19
C SER A 43 -31.36 -6.36 -14.07
N THR A 44 -30.75 -6.72 -15.20
CA THR A 44 -29.43 -7.37 -15.26
C THR A 44 -28.29 -6.34 -15.32
N SER A 45 -28.31 -5.34 -14.42
CA SER A 45 -27.23 -4.33 -14.31
C SER A 45 -26.80 -3.99 -12.88
N ILE A 46 -27.18 -4.80 -11.87
CA ILE A 46 -26.91 -4.49 -10.44
C ILE A 46 -26.10 -5.59 -9.72
N VAL A 47 -25.84 -6.76 -10.32
CA VAL A 47 -25.24 -7.89 -9.60
C VAL A 47 -23.70 -7.84 -9.57
N PHE A 48 -23.03 -7.36 -10.62
CA PHE A 48 -21.56 -7.27 -10.64
C PHE A 48 -21.00 -6.22 -9.68
N GLY A 49 -21.58 -5.01 -9.62
CA GLY A 49 -21.13 -3.98 -8.66
C GLY A 49 -21.43 -4.33 -7.20
N ARG A 50 -22.53 -5.05 -6.95
CA ARG A 50 -22.96 -5.39 -5.58
C ARG A 50 -22.07 -6.45 -4.91
N MET A 51 -21.57 -7.43 -5.66
CA MET A 51 -20.63 -8.42 -5.10
C MET A 51 -19.26 -7.79 -4.79
N ASP A 52 -18.78 -6.88 -5.63
CA ASP A 52 -17.52 -6.16 -5.41
C ASP A 52 -17.64 -5.17 -4.23
N ASP A 53 -18.78 -4.47 -4.09
CA ASP A 53 -19.06 -3.58 -2.97
C ASP A 53 -19.26 -4.34 -1.65
N GLU A 54 -19.95 -5.48 -1.67
CA GLU A 54 -20.12 -6.34 -0.49
C GLU A 54 -18.79 -6.96 -0.05
N GLN A 55 -17.95 -7.42 -0.99
CA GLN A 55 -16.62 -7.95 -0.69
C GLN A 55 -15.69 -6.86 -0.14
N ARG A 56 -15.71 -5.67 -0.75
CA ARG A 56 -14.93 -4.52 -0.28
C ARG A 56 -15.35 -4.07 1.12
N SER A 57 -16.65 -4.03 1.40
CA SER A 57 -17.18 -3.71 2.72
C SER A 57 -16.76 -4.76 3.76
N ALA A 58 -16.74 -6.05 3.39
CA ALA A 58 -16.25 -7.12 4.26
C ALA A 58 -14.75 -6.99 4.58
N ASP A 59 -13.93 -6.65 3.58
CA ASP A 59 -12.50 -6.43 3.76
C ASP A 59 -12.20 -5.19 4.63
N ASP A 60 -12.95 -4.10 4.43
CA ASP A 60 -12.84 -2.88 5.23
C ASP A 60 -13.29 -3.11 6.68
N PHE A 61 -14.37 -3.86 6.89
CA PHE A 61 -14.81 -4.24 8.22
C PHE A 61 -13.78 -5.14 8.94
N LYS A 62 -13.18 -6.08 8.21
CA LYS A 62 -12.10 -6.93 8.72
C LYS A 62 -10.87 -6.10 9.09
N LEU A 63 -10.44 -5.19 8.22
CA LEU A 63 -9.32 -4.28 8.47
C LEU A 63 -9.52 -3.48 9.77
N LEU A 64 -10.72 -2.92 9.97
CA LEU A 64 -11.03 -2.18 11.18
C LEU A 64 -11.01 -3.07 12.43
N LYS A 65 -11.59 -4.27 12.36
CA LYS A 65 -11.58 -5.22 13.47
C LYS A 65 -10.17 -5.65 13.86
N ASP A 66 -9.35 -6.01 12.88
CA ASP A 66 -7.96 -6.41 13.10
C ASP A 66 -7.18 -5.26 13.76
N PHE A 67 -7.39 -4.01 13.30
CA PHE A 67 -6.78 -2.83 13.92
C PHE A 67 -7.22 -2.60 15.37
N ILE A 68 -8.52 -2.73 15.66
CA ILE A 68 -9.06 -2.57 17.02
C ILE A 68 -8.49 -3.66 17.94
N GLN A 69 -8.43 -4.91 17.46
CA GLN A 69 -7.86 -6.02 18.21
C GLN A 69 -6.39 -5.78 18.54
N GLU A 70 -5.57 -5.47 17.52
CA GLU A 70 -4.13 -5.21 17.70
C GLU A 70 -3.90 -4.04 18.68
N THR A 71 -4.68 -2.96 18.53
CA THR A 71 -4.58 -1.79 19.42
C THR A 71 -4.99 -2.13 20.85
N THR A 72 -6.04 -2.93 21.03
CA THR A 72 -6.49 -3.38 22.36
C THR A 72 -5.42 -4.22 23.04
N GLU A 73 -4.86 -5.20 22.34
CA GLU A 73 -3.80 -6.08 22.87
C GLU A 73 -2.56 -5.28 23.25
N ARG A 74 -2.17 -4.32 22.39
CA ARG A 74 -1.03 -3.42 22.62
C ARG A 74 -1.24 -2.53 23.85
N LEU A 75 -2.40 -1.89 23.98
CA LEU A 75 -2.73 -1.02 25.11
C LEU A 75 -2.86 -1.81 26.42
N SER A 76 -3.46 -3.00 26.37
CA SER A 76 -3.58 -3.91 27.52
C SER A 76 -2.22 -4.36 28.04
N LEU A 77 -1.33 -4.81 27.13
CA LEU A 77 0.04 -5.19 27.49
C LEU A 77 0.78 -4.02 28.13
N ARG A 78 0.76 -2.83 27.52
CA ARG A 78 1.48 -1.66 28.03
C ARG A 78 0.93 -1.21 29.38
N SER A 79 -0.39 -1.19 29.56
CA SER A 79 -1.03 -0.83 30.83
C SER A 79 -0.65 -1.80 31.96
N SER A 80 -0.66 -3.11 31.68
CA SER A 80 -0.23 -4.13 32.65
C SER A 80 1.25 -4.03 33.02
N LEU A 81 2.12 -3.70 32.04
CA LEU A 81 3.55 -3.48 32.31
C LEU A 81 3.78 -2.21 33.12
N LEU A 82 3.09 -1.12 32.78
CA LEU A 82 3.17 0.16 33.48
C LEU A 82 2.74 0.01 34.94
N GLU A 83 1.61 -0.64 35.21
CA GLU A 83 1.13 -0.88 36.58
C GLU A 83 2.18 -1.60 37.43
N ARG A 84 2.77 -2.69 36.90
CA ARG A 84 3.82 -3.44 37.59
C ARG A 84 5.10 -2.64 37.80
N ASN A 85 5.52 -1.87 36.79
CA ASN A 85 6.71 -1.03 36.87
C ASN A 85 6.53 0.12 37.88
N LEU A 86 5.34 0.72 37.97
CA LEU A 86 5.06 1.73 38.99
C LEU A 86 4.97 1.11 40.39
N GLY A 87 4.43 -0.10 40.51
CA GLY A 87 4.23 -0.80 41.78
C GLY A 87 5.51 -1.22 42.50
N VAL A 88 6.63 -1.35 41.78
CA VAL A 88 7.91 -1.80 42.36
C VAL A 88 8.72 -0.68 43.01
N ALA A 89 8.36 0.58 42.78
CA ALA A 89 9.12 1.72 43.30
C ALA A 89 9.26 1.66 44.83
N GLY A 90 10.50 1.60 45.30
CA GLY A 90 10.85 1.48 46.72
C GLY A 90 10.64 0.08 47.31
N LYS A 91 10.31 -0.92 46.48
CA LYS A 91 9.99 -2.29 46.86
C LYS A 91 10.77 -3.32 46.04
N TRP A 92 11.96 -2.95 45.56
CA TRP A 92 12.82 -3.89 44.85
C TRP A 92 13.22 -5.06 45.75
N PRO A 93 13.48 -6.24 45.15
CA PRO A 93 13.92 -7.40 45.92
C PRO A 93 15.17 -7.12 46.75
N ASP A 94 15.26 -7.76 47.93
CA ASP A 94 16.39 -7.66 48.84
C ASP A 94 17.43 -8.76 48.60
N ASP A 95 18.51 -8.74 49.36
CA ASP A 95 19.59 -9.73 49.27
C ASP A 95 19.10 -11.17 49.52
N ALA A 96 18.06 -11.36 50.32
CA ALA A 96 17.51 -12.68 50.61
C ALA A 96 16.85 -13.31 49.37
N PHE A 97 16.24 -12.50 48.51
CA PHE A 97 15.75 -12.94 47.21
C PHE A 97 16.91 -13.37 46.30
N PHE A 98 17.99 -12.60 46.25
CA PHE A 98 19.14 -12.87 45.37
C PHE A 98 20.00 -14.05 45.83
N ALA A 99 20.08 -14.30 47.14
CA ALA A 99 20.85 -15.41 47.70
C ALA A 99 20.39 -16.79 47.20
N LYS A 100 19.13 -16.93 46.78
CA LYS A 100 18.54 -18.17 46.25
C LYS A 100 18.77 -18.36 44.74
N LYS A 101 19.40 -17.40 44.07
CA LYS A 101 19.57 -17.37 42.61
C LYS A 101 21.01 -17.67 42.20
N ASP A 102 21.17 -18.14 40.96
CA ASP A 102 22.46 -18.55 40.44
C ASP A 102 23.32 -17.34 40.03
N SER A 103 24.43 -17.14 40.75
CA SER A 103 25.39 -16.04 40.54
C SER A 103 26.63 -16.50 39.76
N SER A 104 26.60 -17.67 39.10
CA SER A 104 27.77 -18.20 38.41
C SER A 104 28.16 -17.34 37.21
N LEU A 105 29.45 -16.96 37.14
CA LEU A 105 30.02 -16.17 36.05
C LEU A 105 29.70 -16.77 34.69
N LYS A 106 29.80 -18.11 34.56
CA LYS A 106 29.57 -18.82 33.31
C LYS A 106 28.14 -18.63 32.79
N LYS A 107 27.13 -18.82 33.64
CA LYS A 107 25.73 -18.71 33.22
C LYS A 107 25.33 -17.26 32.97
N ASN A 108 25.73 -16.34 33.84
CA ASN A 108 25.41 -14.91 33.67
C ASN A 108 26.05 -14.33 32.40
N THR A 109 27.33 -14.62 32.13
CA THR A 109 27.99 -14.17 30.89
C THR A 109 27.35 -14.79 29.64
N ALA A 110 26.95 -16.06 29.71
CA ALA A 110 26.25 -16.72 28.61
C ALA A 110 24.88 -16.08 28.36
N PHE A 111 24.16 -15.73 29.43
CA PHE A 111 22.87 -15.03 29.34
C PHE A 111 23.00 -13.66 28.68
N VAL A 112 23.98 -12.84 29.10
CA VAL A 112 24.26 -11.52 28.47
C VAL A 112 24.56 -11.69 26.98
N LYS A 113 25.39 -12.67 26.59
CA LYS A 113 25.69 -12.96 25.18
C LYS A 113 24.46 -13.40 24.40
N LYS A 114 23.55 -14.16 25.02
CA LYS A 114 22.30 -14.62 24.41
C LYS A 114 21.36 -13.45 24.16
N VAL A 115 21.21 -12.53 25.11
CA VAL A 115 20.40 -11.32 24.93
C VAL A 115 20.99 -10.39 23.87
N ARG A 116 22.32 -10.21 23.84
CA ARG A 116 22.99 -9.43 22.77
C ARG A 116 22.74 -10.02 21.38
N ASN A 117 22.79 -11.35 21.26
CA ASN A 117 22.56 -12.08 20.02
C ASN A 117 21.14 -12.66 19.97
N PHE A 118 20.16 -11.83 20.32
CA PHE A 118 18.76 -12.22 20.43
C PHE A 118 18.26 -12.97 19.18
N LEU A 119 17.56 -14.08 19.41
CA LEU A 119 16.85 -14.86 18.41
C LEU A 119 15.41 -15.11 18.87
N ASP A 120 14.46 -15.02 17.93
CA ASP A 120 13.03 -15.22 18.20
C ASP A 120 12.72 -16.57 18.85
N SER A 121 13.39 -17.63 18.41
CA SER A 121 13.25 -18.99 18.96
C SER A 121 13.70 -19.14 20.42
N GLN A 122 14.39 -18.14 20.98
CA GLN A 122 14.94 -18.17 22.34
C GLN A 122 14.09 -17.38 23.34
N LYS A 123 12.97 -16.78 22.94
CA LYS A 123 12.11 -15.95 23.81
C LYS A 123 11.76 -16.64 25.14
N GLU A 124 11.25 -17.86 25.08
CA GLU A 124 10.86 -18.62 26.28
C GLU A 124 12.06 -18.99 27.15
N ASN A 125 13.16 -19.42 26.52
CA ASN A 125 14.39 -19.78 27.22
C ASN A 125 15.03 -18.58 27.93
N ILE A 126 14.99 -17.39 27.33
CA ILE A 126 15.49 -16.16 27.95
C ILE A 126 14.70 -15.84 29.23
N LEU A 127 13.37 -15.96 29.22
CA LEU A 127 12.56 -15.70 30.42
C LEU A 127 12.81 -16.75 31.51
N ALA A 128 12.90 -18.03 31.14
CA ALA A 128 13.19 -19.10 32.10
C ALA A 128 14.57 -18.93 32.77
N GLU A 129 15.59 -18.57 32.00
CA GLU A 129 16.92 -18.30 32.54
C GLU A 129 16.96 -17.03 33.40
N PHE A 130 16.26 -15.97 32.99
CA PHE A 130 16.13 -14.75 33.77
C PHE A 130 15.57 -15.01 35.18
N GLU A 131 14.62 -15.92 35.31
CA GLU A 131 14.01 -16.22 36.60
C GLU A 131 14.99 -16.83 37.61
N VAL A 132 15.92 -17.66 37.15
CA VAL A 132 16.85 -18.39 38.03
C VAL A 132 18.17 -17.69 38.26
N LEU A 133 18.54 -16.69 37.44
CA LEU A 133 19.83 -16.01 37.52
C LEU A 133 19.80 -14.77 38.45
N ASN A 134 20.93 -14.56 39.12
CA ASN A 134 21.26 -13.32 39.81
C ASN A 134 22.17 -12.46 38.93
N LEU A 135 21.60 -11.45 38.27
CA LEU A 135 22.31 -10.58 37.32
C LEU A 135 22.75 -9.25 37.95
N SER A 136 22.74 -9.10 39.28
CA SER A 136 23.05 -7.82 39.95
C SER A 136 24.44 -7.27 39.58
N LYS A 137 25.39 -8.13 39.19
CA LYS A 137 26.73 -7.74 38.73
C LYS A 137 26.84 -7.49 37.21
N TYR A 138 25.75 -7.66 36.47
CA TYR A 138 25.71 -7.64 34.99
C TYR A 138 24.63 -6.70 34.45
N VAL A 139 24.03 -5.87 35.30
CA VAL A 139 22.88 -5.02 34.93
C VAL A 139 23.27 -4.03 33.82
N GLU A 140 24.45 -3.41 33.91
CA GLU A 140 24.95 -2.47 32.91
C GLU A 140 25.28 -3.16 31.57
N GLU A 141 25.96 -4.32 31.60
CA GLU A 141 26.28 -5.07 30.40
C GLU A 141 25.01 -5.61 29.73
N LEU A 142 24.01 -6.00 30.51
CA LEU A 142 22.74 -6.48 29.99
C LEU A 142 21.91 -5.35 29.40
N ALA A 143 21.88 -4.18 30.05
CA ALA A 143 21.28 -2.98 29.49
C ALA A 143 21.90 -2.64 28.12
N THR A 144 23.23 -2.64 28.04
CA THR A 144 23.96 -2.43 26.77
C THR A 144 23.64 -3.51 25.74
N ALA A 145 23.63 -4.78 26.15
CA ALA A 145 23.31 -5.91 25.27
C ALA A 145 21.90 -5.82 24.67
N ILE A 146 20.90 -5.35 25.42
CA ILE A 146 19.54 -5.15 24.92
C ILE A 146 19.51 -4.07 23.84
N VAL A 147 20.19 -2.93 24.04
CA VAL A 147 20.22 -1.84 23.04
C VAL A 147 20.95 -2.28 21.76
N GLU A 148 22.03 -3.06 21.88
CA GLU A 148 22.81 -3.55 20.74
C GLU A 148 22.10 -4.66 19.94
N ALA A 149 21.14 -5.35 20.54
CA ALA A 149 20.46 -6.47 19.93
C ALA A 149 19.77 -6.09 18.61
N LYS A 150 19.78 -7.05 17.67
CA LYS A 150 19.05 -6.95 16.39
C LYS A 150 17.61 -7.35 16.60
N ILE A 151 16.78 -6.38 16.95
CA ILE A 151 15.36 -6.56 17.26
C ILE A 151 14.51 -6.23 16.02
N LYS A 152 13.43 -6.98 15.79
CA LYS A 152 12.39 -6.63 14.80
C LYS A 152 11.22 -5.96 15.50
N ILE A 153 10.41 -5.21 14.74
CA ILE A 153 9.18 -4.58 15.28
C ILE A 153 8.26 -5.61 15.95
N THR A 154 8.13 -6.80 15.35
CA THR A 154 7.34 -7.92 15.89
C THR A 154 7.86 -8.47 17.22
N ASP A 155 9.11 -8.18 17.59
CA ASP A 155 9.73 -8.63 18.83
C ASP A 155 9.58 -7.64 19.98
N ILE A 156 9.19 -6.39 19.69
CA ILE A 156 9.03 -5.33 20.69
C ILE A 156 8.17 -5.79 21.89
N PRO A 157 6.99 -6.43 21.72
CA PRO A 157 6.19 -6.89 22.86
C PRO A 157 6.95 -7.81 23.83
N PHE A 158 7.83 -8.67 23.31
CA PHE A 158 8.68 -9.52 24.14
C PHE A 158 9.77 -8.73 24.83
N ILE A 159 10.47 -7.85 24.10
CA ILE A 159 11.55 -7.03 24.66
C ILE A 159 11.02 -6.12 25.78
N LEU A 160 9.81 -5.58 25.65
CA LEU A 160 9.15 -4.82 26.71
C LEU A 160 8.90 -5.65 27.97
N LYS A 161 8.49 -6.91 27.84
CA LYS A 161 8.33 -7.84 28.98
C LYS A 161 9.66 -8.10 29.68
N LEU A 162 10.74 -8.33 28.91
CA LEU A 162 12.08 -8.52 29.47
C LEU A 162 12.59 -7.26 30.18
N CYS A 163 12.45 -6.08 29.57
CA CYS A 163 12.87 -4.81 30.16
C CYS A 163 12.07 -4.45 31.41
N SER A 164 10.75 -4.74 31.41
CA SER A 164 9.89 -4.58 32.59
C SER A 164 10.30 -5.52 33.73
N ALA A 165 10.62 -6.78 33.43
CA ALA A 165 11.11 -7.74 34.41
C ALA A 165 12.49 -7.34 34.99
N MET A 166 13.39 -6.82 34.14
CA MET A 166 14.67 -6.22 34.56
C MET A 166 14.44 -5.04 35.51
N HIS A 167 13.58 -4.10 35.12
CA HIS A 167 13.25 -2.92 35.92
C HIS A 167 12.64 -3.28 37.30
N GLN A 168 11.79 -4.31 37.34
CA GLN A 168 11.19 -4.80 38.58
C GLN A 168 12.19 -5.54 39.48
N ARG A 169 13.30 -6.05 38.93
CA ARG A 169 14.28 -6.82 39.69
C ARG A 169 15.48 -5.98 40.15
N TYR A 170 15.94 -5.04 39.33
CA TYR A 170 17.16 -4.28 39.58
C TYR A 170 16.88 -2.78 39.57
N ALA A 171 17.11 -2.11 40.72
CA ALA A 171 16.75 -0.72 40.92
C ALA A 171 17.54 0.27 40.04
N ASP A 172 18.75 -0.10 39.65
CA ASP A 172 19.70 0.67 38.84
C ASP A 172 19.54 0.43 37.33
N PHE A 173 18.74 -0.57 36.91
CA PHE A 173 18.58 -0.95 35.51
C PHE A 173 18.18 0.22 34.62
N SER A 174 17.18 1.00 35.01
CA SER A 174 16.67 2.12 34.20
C SER A 174 17.73 3.18 33.93
N CYS A 175 18.59 3.46 34.91
CA CYS A 175 19.67 4.44 34.76
C CYS A 175 20.70 3.94 33.74
N HIS A 176 21.23 2.73 33.92
CA HIS A 176 22.18 2.13 32.99
C HIS A 176 21.59 1.97 31.58
N PHE A 177 20.30 1.64 31.48
CA PHE A 177 19.63 1.47 30.20
C PHE A 177 19.45 2.81 29.47
N LEU A 178 19.08 3.87 30.18
CA LEU A 178 18.98 5.20 29.59
C LEU A 178 20.35 5.69 29.09
N ASP A 179 21.42 5.44 29.84
CA ASP A 179 22.79 5.79 29.41
C ASP A 179 23.24 5.01 28.18
N ALA A 180 22.89 3.72 28.07
CA ALA A 180 23.12 2.94 26.86
C ALA A 180 22.38 3.51 25.64
N TRP A 181 21.11 3.91 25.81
CA TRP A 181 20.33 4.57 24.75
C TRP A 181 20.90 5.92 24.32
N LYS A 182 21.36 6.75 25.27
CA LYS A 182 22.03 8.02 24.96
C LYS A 182 23.25 7.81 24.05
N LYS A 183 24.08 6.79 24.34
CA LYS A 183 25.24 6.45 23.50
C LYS A 183 24.82 6.03 22.09
N VAL A 184 23.80 5.18 21.97
CA VAL A 184 23.33 4.71 20.66
C VAL A 184 22.70 5.84 19.84
N PHE A 185 21.85 6.65 20.44
CA PHE A 185 21.24 7.80 19.77
C PHE A 185 22.25 8.90 19.41
N ALA A 186 23.31 9.08 20.20
CA ALA A 186 24.41 9.96 19.81
C ALA A 186 25.14 9.47 18.55
N SER A 187 25.27 8.14 18.36
CA SER A 187 25.93 7.59 17.16
C SER A 187 25.14 7.85 15.87
N TYR A 188 23.82 8.02 15.97
CA TYR A 188 22.96 8.38 14.83
C TYR A 188 23.04 9.85 14.41
N LYS A 189 23.80 10.70 15.11
CA LYS A 189 24.03 12.09 14.65
C LYS A 189 24.85 12.14 13.37
N ASP A 190 25.68 11.12 13.10
CA ASP A 190 26.35 10.92 11.81
C ASP A 190 25.55 9.93 10.94
N ILE A 191 24.47 10.45 10.35
CA ILE A 191 23.46 9.67 9.61
C ILE A 191 24.06 8.91 8.41
N LYS A 192 25.18 9.38 7.84
CA LYS A 192 25.78 8.81 6.62
C LYS A 192 26.24 7.36 6.77
N HIS A 193 26.59 6.94 7.98
CA HIS A 193 27.01 5.57 8.30
C HIS A 193 26.07 4.86 9.28
N ALA A 194 24.94 5.48 9.59
CA ALA A 194 23.95 4.97 10.52
C ALA A 194 23.17 3.79 9.92
N ASN A 195 22.93 2.76 10.72
CA ASN A 195 21.98 1.71 10.37
C ASN A 195 20.54 2.24 10.56
N LEU A 196 19.98 2.83 9.50
CA LEU A 196 18.63 3.40 9.49
C LEU A 196 17.52 2.37 9.75
N SER A 197 17.73 1.12 9.34
CA SER A 197 16.80 0.02 9.62
C SER A 197 16.73 -0.29 11.10
N LYS A 198 17.86 -0.23 11.82
CA LYS A 198 17.89 -0.36 13.28
C LYS A 198 17.28 0.86 13.97
N LEU A 199 17.67 2.08 13.56
CA LEU A 199 17.12 3.32 14.13
C LEU A 199 15.58 3.33 14.09
N ARG A 200 14.98 2.87 13.00
CA ARG A 200 13.53 2.71 12.85
C ARG A 200 12.90 1.88 13.97
N VAL A 201 13.47 0.73 14.31
CA VAL A 201 12.96 -0.15 15.37
C VAL A 201 13.27 0.43 16.74
N ASP A 202 14.47 0.98 16.90
CA ASP A 202 14.95 1.59 18.13
C ASP A 202 14.06 2.76 18.59
N LEU A 203 13.59 3.62 17.66
CA LEU A 203 12.66 4.70 17.99
C LEU A 203 11.32 4.16 18.53
N ALA A 204 10.77 3.11 17.92
CA ALA A 204 9.53 2.50 18.37
C ALA A 204 9.69 1.81 19.73
N LEU A 205 10.77 1.05 19.91
CA LEU A 205 11.08 0.42 21.20
C LEU A 205 11.30 1.46 22.30
N PHE A 206 12.08 2.51 22.02
CA PHE A 206 12.36 3.56 23.00
C PHE A 206 11.10 4.34 23.38
N ALA A 207 10.23 4.63 22.42
CA ALA A 207 8.91 5.21 22.68
C ALA A 207 8.09 4.32 23.62
N ASP A 208 8.06 3.01 23.39
CA ASP A 208 7.29 2.08 24.22
C ASP A 208 7.88 1.89 25.63
N LEU A 209 9.20 1.94 25.76
CA LEU A 209 9.86 1.90 27.08
C LEU A 209 9.47 3.10 27.96
N ASN A 210 9.22 4.26 27.34
CA ASN A 210 8.65 5.41 28.04
C ASN A 210 7.17 5.17 28.39
N THR A 211 6.37 4.57 27.50
CA THR A 211 4.93 4.31 27.77
C THR A 211 4.71 3.32 28.91
N ILE A 212 5.59 2.33 29.07
CA ILE A 212 5.52 1.37 30.19
C ILE A 212 6.25 1.83 31.46
N GLY A 213 6.77 3.07 31.49
CA GLY A 213 7.37 3.65 32.70
C GLY A 213 8.73 3.07 33.11
N VAL A 214 9.46 2.40 32.21
CA VAL A 214 10.85 1.98 32.49
C VAL A 214 11.74 3.20 32.65
N PHE A 215 11.57 4.21 31.80
CA PHE A 215 12.22 5.51 31.97
C PHE A 215 11.29 6.46 32.71
N ARG A 216 11.69 6.90 33.90
CA ARG A 216 10.90 7.81 34.74
C ARG A 216 11.28 9.28 34.57
N GLU A 217 12.40 9.54 33.91
CA GLU A 217 13.00 10.86 33.81
C GLU A 217 12.46 11.62 32.61
N ALA A 218 12.17 12.91 32.80
CA ALA A 218 11.81 13.81 31.70
C ALA A 218 12.92 13.93 30.63
N GLU A 219 14.15 13.53 30.97
CA GLU A 219 15.25 13.43 30.03
C GLU A 219 14.99 12.41 28.91
N ALA A 220 14.42 11.23 29.21
CA ALA A 220 14.15 10.22 28.20
C ALA A 220 13.14 10.72 27.15
N MET A 221 12.08 11.41 27.58
CA MET A 221 11.13 12.05 26.66
C MET A 221 11.81 13.11 25.78
N ARG A 222 12.67 13.96 26.36
CA ARG A 222 13.43 14.96 25.60
C ARG A 222 14.40 14.32 24.61
N LEU A 223 15.00 13.19 24.97
CA LEU A 223 15.90 12.46 24.09
C LEU A 223 15.16 11.97 22.84
N LEU A 224 13.99 11.33 22.99
CA LEU A 224 13.19 10.92 21.83
C LEU A 224 12.76 12.11 20.98
N ALA A 225 12.25 13.17 21.61
CA ALA A 225 11.85 14.38 20.89
C ALA A 225 13.01 15.01 20.09
N SER A 226 14.21 15.03 20.67
CA SER A 226 15.42 15.51 19.98
C SER A 226 15.77 14.65 18.77
N GLN A 227 15.65 13.32 18.86
CA GLN A 227 15.93 12.44 17.73
C GLN A 227 14.90 12.61 16.60
N LEU A 228 13.62 12.71 16.94
CA LEU A 228 12.56 12.95 15.96
C LEU A 228 12.76 14.31 15.26
N THR A 229 13.07 15.35 16.03
CA THR A 229 13.35 16.70 15.50
C THR A 229 14.55 16.70 14.56
N ALA A 230 15.62 15.98 14.91
CA ALA A 230 16.80 15.87 14.06
C ALA A 230 16.49 15.12 12.74
N LEU A 231 15.67 14.07 12.80
CA LEU A 231 15.26 13.30 11.62
C LEU A 231 14.39 14.11 10.66
N THR A 232 13.46 14.91 11.18
CA THR A 232 12.57 15.73 10.36
C THR A 232 13.30 16.95 9.82
N ASN A 233 13.93 17.75 10.69
CA ASN A 233 14.53 19.03 10.29
C ASN A 233 15.85 18.83 9.52
N GLY A 234 16.51 17.68 9.70
CA GLY A 234 17.70 17.30 8.94
C GLY A 234 17.42 16.75 7.54
N ASP A 235 16.15 16.61 7.13
CA ASP A 235 15.76 15.90 5.91
C ASP A 235 14.71 16.69 5.10
N MET A 236 15.06 17.95 4.79
CA MET A 236 14.18 18.91 4.11
C MET A 236 14.39 19.00 2.59
N GLU A 237 15.44 18.35 2.06
CA GLU A 237 15.75 18.39 0.63
C GLU A 237 15.27 17.16 -0.11
N ASN A 238 15.65 15.96 0.36
CA ASN A 238 15.44 14.69 -0.34
C ASN A 238 14.46 13.73 0.37
N PHE A 239 14.01 14.07 1.58
CA PHE A 239 13.00 13.31 2.34
C PHE A 239 13.31 11.81 2.49
N THR A 240 14.58 11.48 2.66
CA THR A 240 15.10 10.10 2.74
C THR A 240 14.66 9.36 4.01
N HIS A 241 14.28 10.09 5.06
CA HIS A 241 13.81 9.54 6.34
C HIS A 241 12.29 9.29 6.36
N ILE A 242 11.55 9.58 5.30
CA ILE A 242 10.08 9.44 5.27
C ILE A 242 9.62 8.05 5.70
N GLY A 243 10.36 7.01 5.30
CA GLY A 243 10.07 5.64 5.71
C GLY A 243 10.19 5.44 7.23
N ILE A 244 11.20 6.02 7.88
CA ILE A 244 11.40 5.94 9.34
C ILE A 244 10.26 6.65 10.06
N ILE A 245 9.87 7.83 9.57
CA ILE A 245 8.78 8.64 10.11
C ILE A 245 7.43 7.90 9.98
N CYS A 246 7.15 7.30 8.82
CA CYS A 246 5.98 6.43 8.63
C CYS A 246 5.97 5.28 9.65
N SER A 247 7.11 4.65 9.89
CA SER A 247 7.20 3.57 10.88
C SER A 247 6.89 4.07 12.30
N PHE A 248 7.45 5.21 12.69
CA PHE A 248 7.18 5.79 14.00
C PHE A 248 5.70 6.15 14.16
N CYS A 249 5.12 6.84 13.17
CA CYS A 249 3.69 7.20 13.19
C CYS A 249 2.80 5.95 13.22
N ARG A 250 3.17 4.86 12.52
CA ARG A 250 2.40 3.61 12.54
C ARG A 250 2.32 2.96 13.92
N HIS A 251 3.41 2.97 14.69
CA HIS A 251 3.50 2.23 15.96
C HIS A 251 3.27 3.08 17.21
N CYS A 252 3.47 4.40 17.11
CA CYS A 252 3.53 5.32 18.24
C CYS A 252 2.54 6.50 18.11
N SER A 253 1.73 6.57 17.05
CA SER A 253 0.83 7.72 16.80
C SER A 253 -0.14 8.00 17.92
N ASP A 254 -0.86 7.00 18.41
CA ASP A 254 -1.90 7.24 19.41
C ASP A 254 -1.32 7.78 20.73
N ASP A 255 -0.21 7.21 21.21
CA ASP A 255 0.46 7.67 22.42
C ASP A 255 1.13 9.04 22.24
N TRP A 256 1.90 9.22 21.16
CA TRP A 256 2.83 10.35 21.01
C TRP A 256 2.30 11.51 20.16
N ILE A 257 1.37 11.26 19.26
CA ILE A 257 0.86 12.22 18.27
C ILE A 257 -0.64 12.49 18.50
N GLY A 258 -1.35 11.55 19.16
CA GLY A 258 -2.78 11.62 19.45
C GLY A 258 -3.66 11.38 18.22
N LEU A 259 -3.13 10.74 17.17
CA LEU A 259 -3.83 10.52 15.90
C LEU A 259 -4.14 9.04 15.68
N ILE A 260 -5.18 8.81 14.89
CA ILE A 260 -5.54 7.51 14.31
C ILE A 260 -5.40 7.66 12.80
N PRO A 261 -4.91 6.65 12.07
CA PRO A 261 -4.86 6.70 10.61
C PRO A 261 -6.22 7.04 9.99
N ARG A 262 -6.23 7.90 8.97
CA ARG A 262 -7.43 8.44 8.35
C ARG A 262 -8.41 7.35 7.93
N ARG A 263 -7.92 6.33 7.20
CA ARG A 263 -8.75 5.22 6.74
C ARG A 263 -9.46 4.54 7.90
N ILE A 264 -8.73 4.25 8.98
CA ILE A 264 -9.30 3.59 10.16
C ILE A 264 -10.34 4.49 10.86
N ARG A 265 -10.08 5.79 10.98
CA ARG A 265 -11.05 6.76 11.55
C ARG A 265 -12.35 6.81 10.73
N MET A 266 -12.24 6.83 9.40
CA MET A 266 -13.40 6.82 8.50
C MET A 266 -14.20 5.52 8.66
N LEU A 267 -13.53 4.36 8.62
CA LEU A 267 -14.18 3.06 8.81
C LEU A 267 -14.84 2.92 10.18
N SER A 268 -14.23 3.45 11.24
CA SER A 268 -14.83 3.49 12.59
C SER A 268 -16.12 4.30 12.62
N SER A 269 -16.15 5.42 11.90
CA SER A 269 -17.36 6.25 11.77
C SER A 269 -18.43 5.56 10.92
N GLU A 270 -18.03 4.84 9.87
CA GLU A 270 -18.91 4.10 8.96
C GLU A 270 -19.57 2.89 9.64
N PHE A 271 -18.78 2.07 10.35
CA PHE A 271 -19.27 0.85 11.01
C PHE A 271 -19.73 1.07 12.46
N GLY A 272 -19.55 2.28 13.01
CA GLY A 272 -19.95 2.60 14.39
C GLY A 272 -19.19 1.84 15.47
N LEU A 273 -17.94 1.44 15.19
CA LEU A 273 -17.08 0.75 16.15
C LEU A 273 -16.10 1.73 16.80
N GLU A 274 -16.05 1.75 18.13
CA GLU A 274 -15.12 2.61 18.87
C GLU A 274 -13.69 2.07 18.83
N ILE A 275 -12.73 2.98 18.62
CA ILE A 275 -11.30 2.65 18.63
C ILE A 275 -10.74 2.97 20.02
N PRO A 276 -10.11 1.99 20.71
CA PRO A 276 -9.49 2.23 22.00
C PRO A 276 -8.32 3.22 21.87
N ARG A 277 -8.18 4.11 22.86
CA ARG A 277 -7.21 5.22 22.86
C ARG A 277 -6.25 5.13 24.03
N SER A 278 -5.03 5.57 23.81
CA SER A 278 -4.02 5.76 24.84
C SER A 278 -4.30 6.98 25.71
N THR A 279 -3.98 6.86 26.99
CA THR A 279 -3.99 7.97 27.97
C THR A 279 -2.57 8.37 28.40
N PHE A 280 -1.53 7.91 27.69
CA PHE A 280 -0.13 8.08 28.09
C PHE A 280 0.30 9.55 28.17
N MET A 281 -0.05 10.36 27.16
CA MET A 281 0.42 11.73 27.04
C MET A 281 -0.75 12.71 26.87
N PRO A 282 -0.72 13.88 27.53
CA PRO A 282 -1.74 14.92 27.34
C PRO A 282 -1.77 15.47 25.91
N ALA A 283 -2.96 15.87 25.47
CA ALA A 283 -3.20 16.40 24.13
C ALA A 283 -2.31 17.60 23.74
N GLU A 284 -1.95 18.46 24.71
CA GLU A 284 -1.06 19.61 24.48
C GLU A 284 0.35 19.18 24.06
N ARG A 285 0.90 18.14 24.70
CA ARG A 285 2.23 17.61 24.35
C ARG A 285 2.19 16.84 23.04
N GLN A 286 1.10 16.09 22.80
CA GLN A 286 0.85 15.43 21.52
C GLN A 286 0.77 16.44 20.37
N ALA A 287 0.17 17.60 20.58
CA ALA A 287 0.06 18.65 19.56
C ALA A 287 1.43 19.15 19.06
N LYS A 288 2.43 19.25 19.93
CA LYS A 288 3.80 19.65 19.53
C LYS A 288 4.47 18.62 18.63
N CYS A 289 4.37 17.33 19.00
CA CYS A 289 4.89 16.22 18.20
C CYS A 289 4.14 16.11 16.86
N ARG A 290 2.82 16.31 16.89
CA ARG A 290 1.97 16.35 15.71
C ARG A 290 2.34 17.47 14.74
N GLY A 291 2.60 18.68 15.24
CA GLY A 291 3.07 19.81 14.42
C GLY A 291 4.33 19.46 13.63
N LEU A 292 5.33 18.86 14.29
CA LEU A 292 6.59 18.45 13.66
C LEU A 292 6.38 17.54 12.44
N PHE A 293 5.48 16.56 12.54
CA PHE A 293 5.22 15.63 11.45
C PHE A 293 4.35 16.22 10.35
N HIS A 294 3.42 17.13 10.66
CA HIS A 294 2.68 17.87 9.64
C HIS A 294 3.57 18.83 8.86
N ASP A 295 4.51 19.49 9.51
CA ASP A 295 5.49 20.35 8.84
C ASP A 295 6.36 19.54 7.88
N TYR A 296 6.83 18.35 8.32
CA TYR A 296 7.54 17.41 7.46
C TYR A 296 6.68 16.94 6.27
N LEU A 297 5.40 16.60 6.50
CA LEU A 297 4.47 16.22 5.44
C LEU A 297 4.25 17.35 4.43
N ALA A 298 4.14 18.60 4.89
CA ALA A 298 3.97 19.77 4.03
C ALA A 298 5.19 19.97 3.12
N GLY A 299 6.41 19.90 3.67
CA GLY A 299 7.64 19.94 2.89
C GLY A 299 7.72 18.80 1.87
N ALA A 300 7.38 17.57 2.30
CA ALA A 300 7.40 16.39 1.44
C ALA A 300 6.41 16.49 0.27
N ARG A 301 5.24 17.12 0.47
CA ARG A 301 4.28 17.40 -0.61
C ARG A 301 4.86 18.34 -1.68
N ILE A 302 5.55 19.40 -1.27
CA ILE A 302 6.20 20.35 -2.19
C ILE A 302 7.32 19.63 -2.96
N HIS A 303 8.08 18.79 -2.28
CA HIS A 303 9.12 17.98 -2.93
C HIS A 303 8.53 17.04 -3.99
N LEU A 304 7.46 16.30 -3.67
CA LEU A 304 6.78 15.43 -4.63
C LEU A 304 6.31 16.21 -5.87
N GLN A 305 5.70 17.38 -5.69
CA GLN A 305 5.27 18.23 -6.81
C GLN A 305 6.44 18.65 -7.69
N THR A 306 7.59 18.97 -7.08
CA THR A 306 8.81 19.34 -7.80
C THR A 306 9.38 18.15 -8.58
N MET A 307 9.46 16.97 -7.97
CA MET A 307 9.90 15.75 -8.63
C MET A 307 9.00 15.39 -9.81
N VAL A 308 7.67 15.46 -9.63
CA VAL A 308 6.69 15.16 -10.67
C VAL A 308 6.77 16.17 -11.82
N LYS A 309 6.96 17.46 -11.54
CA LYS A 309 7.17 18.49 -12.56
C LYS A 309 8.41 18.20 -13.41
N GLU A 310 9.49 17.78 -12.77
CA GLU A 310 10.72 17.39 -13.47
C GLU A 310 10.52 16.12 -14.31
N ALA A 311 9.83 15.11 -13.76
CA ALA A 311 9.49 13.89 -14.49
C ALA A 311 8.66 14.18 -15.74
N ARG A 312 7.61 15.00 -15.60
CA ARG A 312 6.78 15.47 -16.73
C ARG A 312 7.63 16.15 -17.80
N ARG A 313 8.54 17.05 -17.41
CA ARG A 313 9.42 17.75 -18.35
C ARG A 313 10.30 16.81 -19.16
N ILE A 314 10.92 15.82 -18.50
CA ILE A 314 11.78 14.85 -19.18
C ILE A 314 10.94 13.96 -20.11
N VAL A 315 9.80 13.46 -19.64
CA VAL A 315 8.90 12.60 -20.43
C VAL A 315 8.35 13.34 -21.67
N ALA A 316 7.88 14.58 -21.49
CA ALA A 316 7.43 15.42 -22.61
C ALA A 316 8.57 15.63 -23.62
N GLY A 317 9.77 15.97 -23.14
CA GLY A 317 10.93 16.14 -24.01
C GLY A 317 11.37 14.85 -24.72
N ASN A 318 11.11 13.66 -24.15
CA ASN A 318 11.32 12.39 -24.84
C ASN A 318 10.29 12.20 -25.95
N ARG A 319 9.01 12.50 -25.67
CA ARG A 319 7.96 12.44 -26.70
C ARG A 319 8.27 13.37 -27.87
N ASP A 320 8.64 14.61 -27.60
CA ASP A 320 8.98 15.58 -28.65
C ASP A 320 10.18 15.11 -29.49
N GLN A 321 11.16 14.44 -28.88
CA GLN A 321 12.28 13.84 -29.62
C GLN A 321 11.85 12.67 -30.48
N LEU A 322 10.98 11.81 -29.95
CA LEU A 322 10.42 10.70 -30.71
C LEU A 322 9.61 11.20 -31.92
N GLU A 323 8.81 12.26 -31.74
CA GLU A 323 8.02 12.87 -32.81
C GLU A 323 8.91 13.55 -33.87
N ASN A 324 9.93 14.30 -33.46
CA ASN A 324 10.76 15.07 -34.38
C ASN A 324 11.91 14.27 -35.03
N ARG A 325 12.42 13.23 -34.37
CA ARG A 325 13.61 12.47 -34.81
C ARG A 325 13.33 10.99 -35.06
N GLY A 326 12.18 10.47 -34.64
CA GLY A 326 11.82 9.05 -34.75
C GLY A 326 12.50 8.14 -33.73
N GLU A 327 13.42 8.66 -32.91
CA GLU A 327 14.16 7.88 -31.91
C GLU A 327 14.42 8.69 -30.63
N VAL A 328 14.47 7.98 -29.49
CA VAL A 328 14.92 8.49 -28.19
C VAL A 328 16.03 7.55 -27.73
N SER A 329 17.14 8.10 -27.23
CA SER A 329 18.25 7.28 -26.74
C SER A 329 17.83 6.43 -25.52
N GLU A 330 18.37 5.22 -25.44
CA GLU A 330 18.12 4.29 -24.33
C GLU A 330 18.45 4.92 -22.97
N GLU A 331 19.61 5.61 -22.85
CA GLU A 331 20.02 6.31 -21.63
C GLU A 331 18.98 7.35 -21.16
N ARG A 332 18.33 8.05 -22.11
CA ARG A 332 17.35 9.08 -21.80
C ARG A 332 16.00 8.48 -21.41
N GLN A 333 15.63 7.36 -22.03
CA GLN A 333 14.46 6.59 -21.65
C GLN A 333 14.62 6.02 -20.23
N ASP A 334 15.76 5.38 -19.95
CA ASP A 334 16.11 4.85 -18.63
C ASP A 334 16.06 5.92 -17.54
N ARG A 335 16.61 7.11 -17.82
CA ARG A 335 16.57 8.23 -16.87
C ARG A 335 15.13 8.68 -16.56
N ALA A 336 14.27 8.73 -17.57
CA ALA A 336 12.86 9.08 -17.39
C ALA A 336 12.14 8.02 -16.54
N ASP A 337 12.35 6.74 -16.84
CA ASP A 337 11.72 5.62 -16.16
C ASP A 337 12.20 5.51 -14.69
N GLN A 338 13.49 5.73 -14.43
CA GLN A 338 14.04 5.81 -13.08
C GLN A 338 13.42 6.95 -12.28
N LEU A 339 13.28 8.14 -12.88
CA LEU A 339 12.70 9.29 -12.20
C LEU A 339 11.20 9.10 -11.90
N VAL A 340 10.43 8.59 -12.87
CA VAL A 340 9.01 8.25 -12.67
C VAL A 340 8.83 7.19 -11.59
N THR A 341 9.69 6.16 -11.59
CA THR A 341 9.70 5.12 -10.56
C THR A 341 10.01 5.70 -9.18
N SER A 342 10.98 6.63 -9.09
CA SER A 342 11.30 7.33 -7.84
C SER A 342 10.13 8.17 -7.34
N CYS A 343 9.47 8.93 -8.24
CA CYS A 343 8.27 9.70 -7.91
C CYS A 343 7.14 8.81 -7.37
N ARG A 344 6.92 7.65 -7.98
CA ARG A 344 5.88 6.68 -7.56
C ARG A 344 6.16 6.16 -6.14
N LYS A 345 7.38 5.69 -5.88
CA LYS A 345 7.78 5.19 -4.55
C LYS A 345 7.66 6.29 -3.47
N PHE A 346 8.02 7.52 -3.82
CA PHE A 346 7.89 8.65 -2.92
C PHE A 346 6.42 9.02 -2.66
N HIS A 347 5.58 9.02 -3.72
CA HIS A 347 4.13 9.22 -3.61
C HIS A 347 3.47 8.19 -2.70
N GLU A 348 3.82 6.91 -2.82
CA GLU A 348 3.32 5.83 -1.94
C GLU A 348 3.67 6.09 -0.47
N SER A 349 4.92 6.50 -0.21
CA SER A 349 5.40 6.83 1.13
C SER A 349 4.69 8.05 1.71
N LEU A 350 4.49 9.09 0.89
CA LEU A 350 3.78 10.32 1.26
C LEU A 350 2.30 10.04 1.52
N THR A 351 1.66 9.21 0.70
CA THR A 351 0.26 8.79 0.88
C THR A 351 0.11 8.02 2.18
N THR A 352 1.05 7.12 2.49
CA THR A 352 1.08 6.41 3.77
C THR A 352 1.22 7.38 4.93
N LEU A 353 2.14 8.36 4.84
CA LEU A 353 2.31 9.35 5.91
C LEU A 353 1.07 10.22 6.09
N ALA A 354 0.44 10.66 4.99
CA ALA A 354 -0.78 11.45 5.03
C ALA A 354 -1.93 10.68 5.72
N ASP A 355 -2.11 9.39 5.41
CA ASP A 355 -3.08 8.54 6.10
C ASP A 355 -2.78 8.46 7.61
N LEU A 356 -1.53 8.15 7.98
CA LEU A 356 -1.11 8.06 9.40
C LEU A 356 -1.30 9.36 10.17
N LEU A 357 -1.20 10.52 9.50
CA LEU A 357 -1.36 11.85 10.08
C LEU A 357 -2.77 12.43 9.88
N ASP A 358 -3.76 11.60 9.54
CA ASP A 358 -5.15 12.01 9.31
C ASP A 358 -5.30 13.21 8.35
N SER A 359 -4.42 13.29 7.36
CA SER A 359 -4.37 14.36 6.37
C SER A 359 -4.90 13.88 5.02
N ASP A 360 -5.36 14.79 4.17
CA ASP A 360 -5.82 14.40 2.83
C ASP A 360 -4.67 13.76 2.02
N PRO A 361 -4.93 12.68 1.27
CA PRO A 361 -3.92 12.06 0.43
C PRO A 361 -3.50 13.02 -0.70
N PRO A 362 -2.28 12.88 -1.25
CA PRO A 362 -1.95 13.55 -2.50
C PRO A 362 -2.90 13.09 -3.63
N PRO A 363 -3.03 13.88 -4.72
CA PRO A 363 -3.78 13.45 -5.90
C PRO A 363 -3.29 12.10 -6.43
N ASP A 364 -4.14 11.38 -7.17
CA ASP A 364 -3.76 10.09 -7.76
C ASP A 364 -2.49 10.25 -8.61
N PHE A 365 -1.53 9.35 -8.44
CA PHE A 365 -0.23 9.45 -9.11
C PHE A 365 -0.37 9.49 -10.63
N SER A 366 -1.35 8.78 -11.20
CA SER A 366 -1.60 8.79 -12.65
C SER A 366 -2.06 10.16 -13.11
N SER A 367 -2.94 10.82 -12.34
CA SER A 367 -3.33 12.21 -12.62
C SER A 367 -2.15 13.19 -12.48
N MET A 368 -1.24 12.90 -11.56
CA MET A 368 -0.03 13.70 -11.35
C MET A 368 1.01 13.49 -12.45
N ILE A 369 1.08 12.37 -13.16
CA ILE A 369 2.05 12.17 -14.24
C ILE A 369 1.47 12.50 -15.62
N LYS A 370 0.16 12.31 -15.81
CA LYS A 370 -0.51 12.73 -17.04
C LYS A 370 -0.19 14.19 -17.32
N GLU A 371 0.27 14.43 -18.55
CA GLU A 371 0.40 15.79 -19.05
C GLU A 371 -1.01 16.39 -19.15
N ASP A 372 -1.18 17.59 -18.58
CA ASP A 372 -2.32 18.41 -18.95
C ASP A 372 -2.13 18.75 -20.43
N LEU A 373 -2.82 18.01 -21.32
CA LEU A 373 -2.91 18.23 -22.77
C LEU A 373 -3.53 19.59 -23.14
N LYS A 374 -3.57 20.55 -22.21
CA LYS A 374 -4.16 21.88 -22.34
C LYS A 374 -3.16 22.94 -21.92
N ALA A 375 -2.03 23.04 -22.60
CA ALA A 375 -1.14 24.19 -22.42
C ALA A 375 -0.25 24.54 -23.63
N SER A 376 -0.58 24.09 -24.85
CA SER A 376 0.22 24.46 -26.04
C SER A 376 -0.56 24.61 -27.36
N CYS A 377 -1.86 24.95 -27.29
CA CYS A 377 -2.66 25.43 -28.45
C CYS A 377 -3.90 26.23 -27.98
N SER A 378 -3.75 27.11 -26.99
CA SER A 378 -4.78 28.09 -26.64
C SER A 378 -4.15 29.48 -26.57
N ASP A 379 -3.64 29.94 -27.70
CA ASP A 379 -3.54 31.37 -27.97
C ASP A 379 -4.32 31.67 -29.26
N SER A 380 -5.64 31.60 -29.11
CA SER A 380 -6.56 32.32 -29.98
C SER A 380 -7.58 32.95 -29.05
N ALA A 381 -7.35 34.23 -28.78
CA ALA A 381 -8.35 35.11 -28.19
C ALA A 381 -9.70 34.89 -28.87
N GLU A 382 -10.75 34.85 -28.06
CA GLU A 382 -12.14 35.00 -28.50
C GLU A 382 -12.27 36.12 -29.55
N PRO A 383 -12.96 35.86 -30.67
CA PRO A 383 -13.78 36.86 -31.27
C PRO A 383 -15.23 36.42 -31.14
N ASP A 384 -15.97 37.25 -30.41
CA ASP A 384 -17.37 37.51 -30.63
C ASP A 384 -17.75 37.45 -32.13
N GLN A 385 -18.94 36.90 -32.38
CA GLN A 385 -19.78 37.01 -33.58
C GLN A 385 -19.74 35.87 -34.62
N GLU A 386 -20.97 35.42 -34.90
CA GLU A 386 -21.42 34.38 -35.81
C GLU A 386 -21.09 34.70 -37.28
N GLU A 387 -20.36 33.82 -37.97
CA GLU A 387 -20.34 33.69 -39.44
C GLU A 387 -20.14 32.20 -39.82
N PRO A 388 -20.90 31.64 -40.77
CA PRO A 388 -20.83 30.23 -41.13
C PRO A 388 -19.80 30.00 -42.24
N GLY A 389 -18.71 29.30 -41.92
CA GLY A 389 -17.84 28.72 -42.94
C GLY A 389 -16.35 28.96 -42.71
N VAL A 390 -15.76 28.21 -41.79
CA VAL A 390 -14.32 27.96 -41.80
C VAL A 390 -14.13 26.45 -41.73
N SER A 391 -14.12 25.83 -42.89
CA SER A 391 -13.61 24.47 -43.05
C SER A 391 -12.17 24.47 -42.56
N SER A 392 -11.93 23.72 -41.49
CA SER A 392 -10.64 23.22 -41.02
C SER A 392 -9.54 23.33 -42.09
N GLN A 393 -8.54 24.20 -41.89
CA GLN A 393 -7.27 24.17 -42.61
C GLN A 393 -6.52 22.88 -42.22
N LEU A 394 -6.99 21.76 -42.76
CA LEU A 394 -6.38 20.43 -42.66
C LEU A 394 -5.15 20.30 -43.56
N PHE A 395 -4.99 21.20 -44.52
CA PHE A 395 -3.92 21.20 -45.51
C PHE A 395 -3.17 22.53 -45.47
N GLU A 396 -1.84 22.47 -45.59
CA GLU A 396 -0.93 23.63 -45.50
C GLU A 396 -1.08 24.59 -46.69
N ASP A 397 -1.48 24.06 -47.86
CA ASP A 397 -1.69 24.83 -49.09
C ASP A 397 -2.73 24.16 -50.00
N GLU A 398 -3.25 24.93 -50.97
CA GLU A 398 -4.28 24.47 -51.92
C GLU A 398 -3.78 23.38 -52.88
N ASP A 399 -2.49 23.39 -53.26
CA ASP A 399 -1.93 22.37 -54.15
C ASP A 399 -1.87 21.00 -53.45
N THR A 400 -1.51 20.99 -52.16
CA THR A 400 -1.52 19.79 -51.32
C THR A 400 -2.95 19.26 -51.13
N ARG A 401 -3.94 20.12 -50.93
CA ARG A 401 -5.35 19.70 -50.86
C ARG A 401 -5.81 19.06 -52.17
N LEU A 402 -5.51 19.71 -53.30
CA LEU A 402 -5.83 19.20 -54.63
C LEU A 402 -5.19 17.84 -54.90
N PHE A 403 -3.96 17.59 -54.44
CA PHE A 403 -3.31 16.29 -54.61
C PHE A 403 -4.06 15.14 -53.92
N TYR A 404 -4.59 15.36 -52.71
CA TYR A 404 -5.31 14.32 -51.95
C TYR A 404 -6.80 14.22 -52.30
N GLU A 405 -7.42 15.32 -52.77
CA GLU A 405 -8.84 15.34 -53.11
C GLU A 405 -9.10 15.06 -54.60
N SER A 406 -8.14 15.36 -55.49
CA SER A 406 -8.25 15.06 -56.92
C SER A 406 -7.79 13.64 -57.21
N LEU A 407 -8.67 12.67 -56.98
CA LEU A 407 -8.43 11.27 -57.36
C LEU A 407 -8.26 11.15 -58.89
N PRO A 408 -7.16 10.57 -59.39
CA PRO A 408 -6.98 10.32 -60.82
C PRO A 408 -8.08 9.40 -61.37
N ASP A 409 -8.60 9.68 -62.57
CA ASP A 409 -9.52 8.77 -63.26
C ASP A 409 -8.78 7.52 -63.73
N ILE A 410 -8.78 6.51 -62.86
CA ILE A 410 -8.14 5.21 -63.06
C ILE A 410 -8.71 4.50 -64.31
N ARG A 411 -9.92 4.84 -64.74
CA ARG A 411 -10.55 4.30 -65.95
C ARG A 411 -9.96 4.88 -67.23
N ALA A 412 -9.48 6.12 -67.18
CA ALA A 412 -8.80 6.76 -68.32
C ALA A 412 -7.31 6.35 -68.42
N MET A 413 -6.70 5.94 -67.30
CA MET A 413 -5.26 5.62 -67.23
C MET A 413 -4.93 4.14 -67.49
N VAL A 414 -5.88 3.24 -67.30
CA VAL A 414 -5.67 1.81 -67.49
C VAL A 414 -6.28 1.40 -68.86
N PRO A 415 -5.64 0.52 -69.66
CA PRO A 415 -6.22 0.04 -70.92
C PRO A 415 -7.56 -0.69 -70.73
N GLY A 416 -8.53 -0.37 -71.58
CA GLY A 416 -9.92 -0.88 -71.54
C GLY A 416 -10.13 -2.39 -71.56
N ILE A 417 -9.06 -3.18 -71.72
CA ILE A 417 -9.11 -4.65 -71.68
C ILE A 417 -9.17 -5.16 -70.23
N LEU A 418 -8.64 -4.40 -69.26
CA LEU A 418 -8.42 -4.88 -67.88
C LEU A 418 -9.64 -4.78 -66.96
N TYR A 419 -10.68 -4.06 -67.34
CA TYR A 419 -11.86 -3.81 -66.48
C TYR A 419 -13.20 -4.02 -67.21
N LYS A 420 -13.20 -4.62 -68.41
CA LYS A 420 -14.42 -4.98 -69.15
C LYS A 420 -15.14 -6.21 -68.58
N GLU A 421 -14.40 -7.15 -68.00
CA GLU A 421 -14.97 -8.38 -67.43
C GLU A 421 -15.74 -8.12 -66.12
N SER A 422 -15.36 -7.09 -65.37
CA SER A 422 -16.01 -6.67 -64.11
C SER A 422 -17.29 -5.84 -64.31
N GLU A 423 -17.57 -5.34 -65.52
CA GLU A 423 -18.83 -4.63 -65.83
C GLU A 423 -19.98 -5.56 -66.21
N GLN A 424 -19.73 -6.84 -66.52
CA GLN A 424 -20.76 -7.80 -66.96
C GLN A 424 -21.46 -8.55 -65.81
N THR A 425 -21.03 -8.38 -64.55
CA THR A 425 -21.63 -9.01 -63.38
C THR A 425 -22.49 -8.04 -62.57
N LYS A 426 -23.65 -7.65 -63.13
CA LYS A 426 -24.79 -7.16 -62.34
C LYS A 426 -25.99 -8.09 -62.57
N PRO A 427 -26.57 -8.73 -61.53
CA PRO A 427 -27.78 -9.54 -61.67
C PRO A 427 -29.01 -8.64 -61.58
N ASP A 428 -29.95 -8.79 -62.52
CA ASP A 428 -31.27 -8.14 -62.50
C ASP A 428 -32.37 -9.18 -62.20
N ALA A 429 -33.40 -8.76 -61.48
CA ALA A 429 -34.37 -9.62 -60.80
C ALA A 429 -35.62 -9.91 -61.65
N GLY A 430 -36.04 -11.20 -61.66
CA GLY A 430 -37.46 -11.62 -61.65
C GLY A 430 -38.09 -12.15 -62.96
N ARG A 431 -38.17 -13.49 -63.12
CA ARG A 431 -39.39 -14.23 -63.56
C ARG A 431 -39.26 -15.75 -63.39
N GLU A 432 -40.29 -16.37 -62.82
CA GLU A 432 -40.46 -17.81 -62.57
C GLU A 432 -40.63 -18.67 -63.85
N LYS A 433 -40.03 -19.88 -63.89
CA LYS A 433 -40.71 -21.20 -63.87
C LYS A 433 -39.83 -22.40 -64.30
N HIS A 434 -39.96 -23.47 -63.49
CA HIS A 434 -39.97 -24.92 -63.73
C HIS A 434 -38.72 -25.76 -64.10
N ASP A 435 -38.45 -26.68 -63.17
CA ASP A 435 -38.04 -28.11 -63.22
C ASP A 435 -36.69 -28.64 -63.74
N ASP A 436 -36.06 -29.33 -62.76
CA ASP A 436 -35.64 -30.74 -62.73
C ASP A 436 -34.15 -31.14 -62.82
N SER A 437 -33.82 -31.95 -61.81
CA SER A 437 -32.84 -33.05 -61.72
C SER A 437 -31.40 -32.78 -61.26
N ASP A 438 -31.16 -33.36 -60.08
CA ASP A 438 -30.03 -34.20 -59.65
C ASP A 438 -28.59 -33.68 -59.54
N GLY A 439 -28.01 -33.93 -58.35
CA GLY A 439 -26.65 -34.48 -58.28
C GLY A 439 -25.70 -33.86 -57.27
N THR A 440 -25.61 -34.50 -56.09
CA THR A 440 -24.37 -34.77 -55.31
C THR A 440 -23.58 -33.62 -54.67
N GLY A 441 -23.52 -33.63 -53.32
CA GLY A 441 -22.47 -32.98 -52.52
C GLY A 441 -21.09 -33.69 -52.67
N PRO A 442 -20.03 -33.34 -51.89
CA PRO A 442 -20.11 -33.13 -50.43
C PRO A 442 -19.10 -32.11 -49.80
N GLU A 443 -19.10 -32.10 -48.46
CA GLU A 443 -18.00 -31.78 -47.52
C GLU A 443 -17.63 -30.32 -47.19
N GLY A 444 -18.20 -29.84 -46.07
CA GLY A 444 -17.76 -28.65 -45.34
C GLY A 444 -16.61 -28.96 -44.38
N ILE A 445 -15.57 -28.13 -44.45
CA ILE A 445 -14.42 -28.10 -43.53
C ILE A 445 -14.78 -27.17 -42.34
N ILE A 446 -14.77 -27.70 -41.13
CA ILE A 446 -14.91 -26.94 -39.87
C ILE A 446 -13.51 -26.51 -39.41
N PHE A 447 -13.23 -25.20 -39.38
CA PHE A 447 -12.09 -24.64 -38.65
C PHE A 447 -12.52 -24.29 -37.22
N SER A 448 -11.91 -24.96 -36.25
CA SER A 448 -12.04 -24.69 -34.82
C SER A 448 -10.90 -23.76 -34.39
N LEU A 449 -11.21 -22.53 -33.95
CA LEU A 449 -10.24 -21.60 -33.38
C LEU A 449 -10.45 -21.53 -31.86
N GLN A 450 -9.48 -22.07 -31.12
CA GLN A 450 -9.45 -22.16 -29.68
C GLN A 450 -8.56 -21.04 -29.13
N PHE A 451 -9.14 -20.06 -28.44
CA PHE A 451 -8.37 -19.05 -27.70
C PHE A 451 -7.96 -19.61 -26.33
N ILE A 452 -6.66 -19.68 -26.08
CA ILE A 452 -6.07 -19.95 -24.76
C ILE A 452 -5.82 -18.59 -24.10
N VAL A 453 -6.42 -18.36 -22.93
CA VAL A 453 -6.07 -17.27 -22.02
C VAL A 453 -5.31 -17.90 -20.85
N SER A 454 -4.02 -17.58 -20.72
CA SER A 454 -3.19 -17.98 -19.58
C SER A 454 -3.31 -16.95 -18.44
N TYR A 455 -3.41 -17.44 -17.21
CA TYR A 455 -3.20 -16.68 -15.97
C TYR A 455 -1.72 -16.47 -15.69
#